data_AF-A0A2M7AR75-F1
#
_entry.id   AF-A0A2M7AR75-F1
#
_cell.length_a   1.000
_cell.length_b   1.000
_cell.length_c   1.000
_cell.angle_alpha   90.00
_cell.angle_beta   90.00
_cell.angle_gamma   90.00
#
_symmetry.space_group_name_H-M   'P 1'
#
loop_
_entity.id
_entity.type
_entity.pdbx_description
1 polymer ?
#
loop_
_entity_poly.entity_id
_entity_poly.type
_entity_poly.pdbx_seq_one_letter_code
_entity_poly.pdbx_strand_id
1 'polypeptide(L)'
;EGWLVHEWLWRGGYDGPGSRATEVSVIYESTDSTKVKEILQKYNVEYILVGDQEREKYPKLNESVIASLAHVVFQSADTRLYEIN
;
A
#
# COMPACT_ATOMS: atom_id res chain seq x y z
N GLU A 1 2.55 -3.88 15.73
CA GLU A 1 2.66 -4.93 14.69
C GLU A 1 1.70 -6.10 14.93
N GLY A 2 0.38 -5.85 15.03
CA GLY A 2 -0.58 -6.90 15.41
C GLY A 2 -0.95 -7.87 14.26
N TRP A 3 -1.15 -7.34 13.05
CA TRP A 3 -1.72 -8.11 11.93
C TRP A 3 -0.74 -9.12 11.33
N LEU A 4 0.54 -8.75 11.21
CA LEU A 4 1.58 -9.59 10.61
C LEU A 4 1.89 -10.83 11.46
N VAL A 5 1.94 -10.67 12.79
CA VAL A 5 2.11 -11.78 13.74
C VAL A 5 0.88 -12.70 13.73
N HIS A 6 -0.32 -12.12 13.60
CA HIS A 6 -1.56 -12.89 13.55
C HIS A 6 -1.64 -13.77 12.28
N GLU A 7 -1.27 -13.24 11.11
CA GLU A 7 -1.23 -14.02 9.87
C GLU A 7 -0.17 -15.13 9.91
N TRP A 8 1.01 -14.87 10.48
CA TRP A 8 2.07 -15.89 10.63
C TRP A 8 1.60 -17.08 11.48
N LEU A 9 0.99 -16.81 12.64
CA LEU A 9 0.56 -17.85 13.57
C LEU A 9 -0.52 -18.78 12.94
N TRP A 10 -1.37 -18.23 12.07
CA TRP A 10 -2.48 -18.97 11.45
C TRP A 10 -2.13 -19.63 10.10
N ARG A 11 -1.13 -19.14 9.37
CA ARG A 11 -0.73 -19.71 8.07
C ARG A 11 0.48 -20.64 8.14
N GLY A 12 1.04 -20.83 9.34
CA GLY A 12 2.11 -21.81 9.58
C GLY A 12 3.48 -21.41 9.00
N GLY A 13 3.68 -20.13 8.65
CA GLY A 13 4.93 -19.64 8.07
C GLY A 13 4.92 -18.12 7.79
N TYR A 14 6.11 -17.51 7.83
CA TYR A 14 6.30 -16.05 7.69
C TYR A 14 6.38 -15.58 6.23
N ASP A 15 6.68 -16.49 5.29
CA ASP A 15 7.02 -16.14 3.90
C ASP A 15 5.89 -15.42 3.14
N GLY A 16 4.65 -15.87 3.27
CA GLY A 16 3.50 -15.24 2.61
C GLY A 16 3.18 -13.83 3.16
N PRO A 17 2.95 -13.68 4.47
CA PRO A 17 2.66 -12.39 5.10
C PRO A 17 3.80 -11.38 4.97
N GLY A 18 5.05 -11.82 5.11
CA GLY A 18 6.24 -10.96 4.96
C GLY A 18 6.43 -10.46 3.53
N SER A 19 6.19 -11.31 2.53
CA SER A 19 6.25 -10.90 1.12
C SER A 19 5.20 -9.83 0.81
N ARG A 20 3.97 -10.01 1.31
CA ARG A 20 2.89 -9.03 1.10
C ARG A 20 3.20 -7.70 1.78
N ALA A 21 3.73 -7.71 3.00
CA ALA A 21 4.13 -6.49 3.68
C ALA A 21 5.22 -5.72 2.91
N THR A 22 6.18 -6.45 2.33
CA THR A 22 7.23 -5.87 1.48
C THR A 22 6.63 -5.23 0.23
N GLU A 23 5.69 -5.91 -0.43
CA GLU A 23 5.01 -5.38 -1.62
C GLU A 23 4.16 -4.14 -1.31
N VAL A 24 3.53 -4.07 -0.14
CA VAL A 24 2.82 -2.86 0.33
C VAL A 24 3.80 -1.71 0.56
N SER A 25 4.96 -1.95 1.17
CA SER A 25 6.00 -0.92 1.30
C SER A 25 6.47 -0.41 -0.07
N VAL A 26 6.58 -1.30 -1.07
CA VAL A 26 6.91 -0.91 -2.45
C VAL A 26 5.82 -0.01 -3.04
N ILE A 27 4.53 -0.31 -2.82
CA ILE A 27 3.43 0.56 -3.31
C ILE A 27 3.57 1.98 -2.74
N TYR A 28 3.86 2.12 -1.45
CA TYR A 28 3.90 3.44 -0.81
C TYR A 28 5.22 4.20 -1.01
N GLU A 29 6.37 3.53 -1.07
CA GLU A 29 7.69 4.20 -1.06
C GLU A 29 8.41 4.18 -2.41
N SER A 30 7.95 3.38 -3.39
CA SER A 30 8.66 3.27 -4.67
C SER A 30 8.46 4.51 -5.55
N THR A 31 9.48 4.80 -6.36
CA THR A 31 9.42 5.79 -7.45
C THR A 31 9.07 5.15 -8.80
N ASP A 32 9.03 3.82 -8.88
CA ASP A 32 8.77 3.09 -10.11
C ASP A 32 7.28 2.78 -10.27
N SER A 33 6.59 3.61 -11.07
CA SER A 33 5.17 3.45 -11.36
C SER A 33 4.84 2.12 -12.04
N THR A 34 5.76 1.53 -12.80
CA THR A 34 5.54 0.24 -13.48
C THR A 34 5.45 -0.86 -12.44
N LYS A 35 6.41 -0.89 -11.52
CA LYS A 35 6.46 -1.88 -10.44
C LYS A 35 5.26 -1.74 -9.49
N VAL A 36 4.88 -0.52 -9.14
CA VAL A 36 3.68 -0.27 -8.33
C VAL A 36 2.44 -0.80 -9.05
N LYS A 37 2.28 -0.51 -10.35
CA LYS A 37 1.14 -0.98 -11.14
C LYS A 37 1.06 -2.51 -11.21
N GLU A 38 2.17 -3.20 -11.43
CA GLU A 38 2.22 -4.67 -11.44
C GLU A 38 1.71 -5.28 -10.12
N ILE A 39 2.11 -4.70 -8.99
CA ILE A 39 1.67 -5.17 -7.66
C ILE A 39 0.18 -4.88 -7.47
N LEU A 40 -0.30 -3.70 -7.85
CA LEU A 40 -1.73 -3.36 -7.76
C LEU A 40 -2.59 -4.31 -8.59
N GLN A 41 -2.14 -4.66 -9.80
CA GLN A 41 -2.82 -5.63 -10.66
C GLN A 41 -2.75 -7.06 -10.10
N LYS A 42 -1.60 -7.48 -9.55
CA LYS A 42 -1.43 -8.81 -8.93
C LYS A 42 -2.47 -9.06 -7.82
N TYR A 43 -2.82 -8.03 -7.07
CA TYR A 43 -3.79 -8.10 -5.97
C TYR A 43 -5.18 -7.59 -6.33
N ASN A 44 -5.40 -7.16 -7.58
CA ASN A 44 -6.64 -6.53 -8.04
C ASN A 44 -7.12 -5.42 -7.10
N VAL A 45 -6.20 -4.53 -6.73
CA VAL A 45 -6.44 -3.42 -5.79
C VAL A 45 -7.29 -2.35 -6.46
N GLU A 46 -8.42 -2.03 -5.85
CA GLU A 46 -9.33 -0.98 -6.33
C GLU A 46 -9.08 0.36 -5.64
N TYR A 47 -8.69 0.33 -4.36
CA TYR A 47 -8.52 1.54 -3.54
C TYR A 47 -7.21 1.54 -2.75
N ILE A 48 -6.60 2.71 -2.63
CA ILE A 48 -5.46 2.99 -1.75
C ILE A 48 -5.87 4.09 -0.77
N LEU A 49 -5.68 3.84 0.52
CA LEU A 49 -5.89 4.81 1.59
C LEU A 49 -4.54 5.37 2.02
N VAL A 50 -4.42 6.69 2.11
CA VAL A 50 -3.25 7.39 2.66
C VAL A 50 -3.73 8.30 3.77
N GLY A 51 -3.46 7.94 5.03
CA GLY A 51 -3.69 8.79 6.19
C GLY A 51 -2.44 8.98 7.04
N ASP A 52 -2.61 9.50 8.25
CA ASP A 52 -1.49 9.77 9.17
C ASP A 52 -0.74 8.49 9.55
N GLN A 53 -1.44 7.37 9.70
CA GLN A 53 -0.82 6.08 10.03
C GLN A 53 0.08 5.57 8.90
N GLU A 54 -0.34 5.70 7.63
CA GLU A 54 0.50 5.32 6.49
C GLU A 54 1.71 6.25 6.36
N ARG A 55 1.55 7.55 6.65
CA ARG A 55 2.66 8.51 6.65
C ARG A 55 3.68 8.25 7.77
N GLU A 56 3.21 7.88 8.96
CA GLU A 56 4.07 7.49 10.08
C GLU A 56 4.82 6.19 9.80
N LYS A 57 4.13 5.21 9.19
CA LYS A 57 4.70 3.90 8.89
C LYS A 57 5.66 3.91 7.69
N TYR A 58 5.40 4.76 6.70
CA TYR A 58 6.17 4.89 5.46
C TYR A 58 6.73 6.32 5.35
N PRO A 59 7.86 6.64 6.00
CA PRO A 59 8.40 8.00 6.00
C PRO A 59 8.88 8.48 4.62
N LYS A 60 9.07 7.55 3.67
CA LYS A 60 9.43 7.85 2.27
C LYS A 60 8.23 7.77 1.33
N LEU A 61 7.02 7.89 1.87
CA LEU A 61 5.79 7.76 1.09
C LEU A 61 5.76 8.74 -0.08
N ASN A 62 5.56 8.19 -1.28
CA ASN A 62 5.60 8.91 -2.54
C ASN A 62 4.19 8.98 -3.17
N GLU A 63 3.42 9.98 -2.73
CA GLU A 63 2.07 10.22 -3.25
C GLU A 63 2.05 10.55 -4.74
N SER A 64 3.16 11.03 -5.31
CA SER A 64 3.20 11.44 -6.73
C SER A 64 3.00 10.24 -7.66
N VAL A 65 3.58 9.09 -7.31
CA VAL A 65 3.40 7.85 -8.09
C VAL A 65 1.96 7.35 -7.97
N ILE A 66 1.41 7.33 -6.75
CA ILE A 66 0.02 6.92 -6.50
C ILE A 66 -0.95 7.85 -7.25
N ALA A 67 -0.78 9.16 -7.16
CA ALA A 67 -1.62 10.15 -7.85
C ALA A 67 -1.49 10.13 -9.38
N SER A 68 -0.43 9.52 -9.93
CA SER A 68 -0.29 9.31 -11.38
C SER A 68 -1.02 8.06 -11.89
N LEU A 69 -1.19 7.06 -11.02
CA LEU A 69 -1.84 5.78 -11.33
C LEU A 69 -3.30 5.75 -10.91
N ALA A 70 -3.68 6.62 -9.99
CA ALA A 70 -4.97 6.63 -9.32
C ALA A 70 -5.52 8.06 -9.23
N HIS A 71 -6.82 8.19 -9.00
CA HIS A 71 -7.46 9.49 -8.81
C HIS A 71 -8.06 9.59 -7.40
N VAL A 72 -8.09 10.80 -6.84
CA VAL A 72 -8.62 11.01 -5.49
C VAL A 72 -10.14 11.03 -5.54
N VAL A 73 -10.79 10.07 -4.87
CA VAL A 73 -12.25 9.97 -4.77
C VAL A 73 -12.79 10.54 -3.45
N PHE A 74 -11.94 10.61 -2.43
CA PHE A 74 -12.29 11.20 -1.14
C PHE A 74 -11.07 11.84 -0.48
N GLN A 75 -11.28 12.99 0.15
CA GLN A 75 -10.27 13.67 0.94
C GLN A 75 -10.93 14.27 2.18
N SER A 76 -10.37 13.98 3.35
CA SER A 76 -10.77 14.58 4.62
C SER A 76 -9.55 14.80 5.49
N ALA A 77 -9.30 16.06 5.85
CA ALA A 77 -8.07 16.48 6.55
C ALA A 77 -6.82 15.90 5.85
N ASP A 78 -6.05 15.09 6.56
CA ASP A 78 -4.80 14.46 6.08
C ASP A 78 -5.01 13.07 5.46
N THR A 79 -6.26 12.59 5.43
CA THR A 79 -6.63 11.31 4.83
C THR A 79 -7.11 11.49 3.39
N ARG A 80 -6.56 10.69 2.48
CA ARG A 80 -6.90 10.63 1.05
C ARG A 80 -7.22 9.20 0.66
N LEU A 81 -8.31 9.02 -0.08
CA LEU A 81 -8.67 7.76 -0.73
C LEU A 81 -8.46 7.92 -2.23
N TYR A 82 -7.63 7.05 -2.78
CA TYR A 82 -7.32 6.96 -4.19
C TYR A 82 -8.03 5.75 -4.78
N GLU A 83 -8.72 5.93 -5.91
CA GLU A 83 -9.30 4.85 -6.72
C GLU A 83 -8.39 4.59 -7.92
N ILE A 84 -8.01 3.32 -8.10
CA ILE A 84 -7.14 2.88 -9.21
C ILE A 84 -7.93 2.89 -10.52
N ASN A 85 -7.33 3.45 -11.58
CA ASN A 85 -7.90 3.46 -12.94
C ASN A 85 -7.51 2.22 -13.77
#